data_AF-A0AAX2EC43-F1
#
_entry.id   AF-A0AAX2EC43-F1
#
_cell.length_a   1.000
_cell.length_b   1.000
_cell.length_c   1.000
_cell.angle_alpha   90.00
_cell.angle_beta   90.00
_cell.angle_gamma   90.00
#
_symmetry.space_group_name_H-M   'P 1'
#
loop_
_entity.id
_entity.type
_entity.pdbx_description
1 polymer ?
#
loop_
_entity_poly.entity_id
_entity_poly.type
_entity_poly.pdbx_seq_one_letter_code
_entity_poly.pdbx_strand_id
1 'polypeptide(L)'
;MKHVALIGGIVGLLFSIIAQLFAVIDDSYTFGNIWFLGVFSGIVAIVCSFLVNKRSLLAGWLLILTSATGFYALAGLYLIPGAMTLLAGIYTLSRRNNNGTSH
;
A
#
# COMPACT_ATOMS: atom_id res chain seq x y z
N MET A 1 -12.51 -7.32 -0.54
CA MET A 1 -11.34 -6.45 -0.29
C MET A 1 -10.11 -6.69 -1.17
N LYS A 2 -9.96 -7.86 -1.83
CA LYS A 2 -8.82 -8.08 -2.75
C LYS A 2 -8.69 -7.00 -3.83
N HIS A 3 -9.82 -6.60 -4.44
CA HIS A 3 -9.84 -5.58 -5.48
C HIS A 3 -9.49 -4.19 -4.96
N VAL A 4 -9.87 -3.86 -3.71
CA VAL A 4 -9.54 -2.58 -3.08
C VAL A 4 -8.05 -2.46 -2.82
N ALA A 5 -7.42 -3.52 -2.30
CA ALA A 5 -5.96 -3.56 -2.14
C ALA A 5 -5.23 -3.48 -3.49
N LEU A 6 -5.73 -4.17 -4.52
CA LEU A 6 -5.15 -4.18 -5.86
C LEU A 6 -5.26 -2.79 -6.51
N ILE A 7 -6.43 -2.16 -6.48
CA ILE A 7 -6.66 -0.82 -7.03
C ILE A 7 -5.81 0.19 -6.26
N GLY A 8 -5.77 0.13 -4.92
CA GLY A 8 -4.93 1.01 -4.12
C GLY A 8 -3.44 0.88 -4.45
N GLY A 9 -2.95 -0.34 -4.65
CA GLY A 9 -1.56 -0.60 -5.08
C GLY A 9 -1.25 -0.07 -6.49
N ILE A 10 -2.14 -0.28 -7.47
CA ILE A 10 -1.96 0.24 -8.84
C ILE A 10 -1.99 1.77 -8.83
N VAL A 11 -2.96 2.37 -8.15
CA VAL A 11 -3.08 3.83 -8.05
C VAL A 11 -1.86 4.43 -7.37
N GLY A 12 -1.39 3.82 -6.27
CA GLY A 12 -0.17 4.26 -5.60
C GLY A 12 1.08 4.16 -6.47
N LEU A 13 1.22 3.08 -7.25
CA LEU A 13 2.30 2.93 -8.22
C LEU A 13 2.25 4.03 -9.28
N LEU A 14 1.08 4.28 -9.87
CA LEU A 14 0.90 5.33 -10.88
C LEU A 14 1.23 6.71 -10.32
N PHE A 15 0.73 7.06 -9.13
CA PHE A 15 1.06 8.33 -8.49
C PHE A 15 2.56 8.48 -8.21
N SER A 16 3.24 7.40 -7.83
CA SER A 16 4.70 7.42 -7.62
C SER A 16 5.47 7.75 -8.89
N ILE A 17 5.07 7.14 -10.02
CA ILE A 17 5.70 7.38 -11.33
C ILE A 17 5.40 8.81 -11.81
N ILE A 18 4.16 9.26 -11.67
CA ILE A 18 3.74 10.61 -12.08
C ILE A 18 4.47 11.67 -11.24
N ALA A 19 4.58 11.47 -9.92
CA ALA A 19 5.28 12.39 -9.04
C ALA A 19 6.76 12.55 -9.41
N GLN A 20 7.42 11.46 -9.84
CA GLN A 20 8.78 11.54 -10.37
C GLN A 20 8.83 12.26 -11.72
N LEU A 21 7.91 11.93 -12.63
CA LEU A 21 7.89 12.49 -14.00
C LEU A 21 7.73 14.01 -14.00
N PHE A 22 6.96 14.55 -13.05
CA PHE A 22 6.73 15.98 -12.89
C PHE A 22 7.69 16.66 -11.89
N ALA A 23 8.72 15.95 -11.40
CA ALA A 23 9.66 16.43 -10.39
C ALA A 23 8.97 17.00 -9.13
N VAL A 24 7.78 16.48 -8.80
CA VAL A 24 7.05 16.85 -7.57
C VAL A 24 7.78 16.33 -6.34
N ILE A 25 8.46 15.19 -6.50
CA ILE A 25 9.42 14.66 -5.55
C ILE A 25 10.78 14.84 -6.20
N ASP A 26 11.51 15.87 -5.76
CA ASP A 26 12.87 16.13 -6.21
C ASP A 26 13.84 15.41 -5.27
N ASP A 27 14.66 14.52 -5.83
CA ASP A 27 15.69 13.76 -5.11
C ASP A 27 16.79 14.67 -4.51
N SER A 28 16.77 15.97 -4.83
CA SER A 28 17.69 16.98 -4.32
C SER A 28 17.48 17.34 -2.83
N TYR A 29 16.27 17.16 -2.28
CA TYR A 29 15.89 17.71 -0.96
C TYR A 29 15.58 16.67 0.11
N THR A 30 15.53 15.38 -0.24
CA THR A 30 15.10 14.33 0.69
C THR A 30 16.00 13.11 0.53
N PHE A 31 16.25 12.35 1.61
CA PHE A 31 17.20 11.21 1.68
C PHE A 31 17.06 10.20 0.51
N GLY A 32 17.73 10.45 -0.62
CA GLY A 32 17.84 9.53 -1.76
C GLY A 32 16.54 9.29 -2.54
N ASN A 33 16.59 8.27 -3.40
CA ASN A 33 15.64 7.86 -4.45
C ASN A 33 14.21 7.52 -3.92
N ILE A 34 13.51 8.48 -3.32
CA ILE A 34 12.27 8.28 -2.54
C ILE A 34 11.09 7.87 -3.41
N TRP A 35 11.08 8.26 -4.68
CA TRP A 35 10.12 7.76 -5.66
C TRP A 35 10.14 6.23 -5.75
N PHE A 36 11.30 5.61 -5.56
CA PHE A 36 11.44 4.15 -5.56
C PHE A 36 10.73 3.52 -4.36
N LEU A 37 10.71 4.18 -3.21
CA LEU A 37 9.99 3.70 -2.04
C LEU A 37 8.46 3.69 -2.27
N GLY A 38 7.95 4.72 -2.97
CA GLY A 38 6.56 4.79 -3.39
C GLY A 38 6.17 3.71 -4.41
N VAL A 39 7.01 3.50 -5.43
CA VAL A 39 6.82 2.44 -6.43
C VAL A 39 6.90 1.07 -5.77
N PHE A 40 7.89 0.84 -4.92
CA PHE A 40 8.06 -0.40 -4.18
C PHE A 40 6.84 -0.69 -3.29
N SER A 41 6.33 0.33 -2.60
CA SER A 41 5.11 0.20 -1.81
C SER A 41 3.91 -0.21 -2.66
N GLY A 42 3.74 0.41 -3.85
CA GLY A 42 2.68 0.05 -4.79
C GLY A 42 2.78 -1.40 -5.27
N ILE A 43 3.98 -1.87 -5.62
CA ILE A 43 4.22 -3.26 -6.03
C ILE A 43 3.91 -4.23 -4.89
N VAL A 44 4.38 -3.96 -3.68
CA VAL A 44 4.13 -4.82 -2.51
C VAL A 44 2.64 -4.89 -2.19
N ALA A 45 1.89 -3.78 -2.32
CA ALA A 45 0.44 -3.77 -2.15
C ALA A 45 -0.28 -4.64 -3.20
N ILE A 46 0.16 -4.58 -4.46
CA ILE A 46 -0.37 -5.44 -5.54
C ILE A 46 -0.09 -6.93 -5.21
N VAL A 47 1.14 -7.28 -4.86
CA VAL A 47 1.50 -8.67 -4.52
C VAL A 47 0.70 -9.16 -3.31
N CYS A 48 0.56 -8.34 -2.28
CA CYS A 48 -0.23 -8.67 -1.08
C CYS A 48 -1.70 -8.88 -1.41
N SER A 49 -2.26 -8.15 -2.37
CA SER A 49 -3.66 -8.32 -2.79
C SER A 49 -3.97 -9.73 -3.29
N PHE A 50 -3.00 -10.41 -3.93
CA PHE A 50 -3.13 -11.81 -4.35
C PHE A 50 -2.95 -12.79 -3.17
N LEU A 51 -2.15 -12.42 -2.17
CA LEU A 51 -1.92 -13.24 -0.97
C LEU A 51 -3.05 -13.15 0.07
N VAL A 52 -3.93 -12.14 -0.01
CA VAL A 52 -5.05 -11.92 0.93
C VAL A 52 -5.92 -13.17 1.15
N ASN A 53 -6.14 -13.98 0.10
CA ASN A 53 -6.97 -15.18 0.21
C ASN A 53 -6.23 -16.40 0.78
N LYS A 54 -4.90 -16.48 0.66
CA LYS A 54 -4.10 -17.64 1.13
C LYS A 54 -3.51 -17.42 2.52
N ARG A 55 -3.02 -16.20 2.81
CA ARG A 55 -2.36 -15.84 4.08
C ARG A 55 -2.84 -14.50 4.58
N SER A 56 -4.10 -14.45 5.05
CA SER A 56 -4.80 -13.22 5.45
C SER A 56 -4.09 -12.44 6.57
N LEU A 57 -3.38 -13.09 7.50
CA LEU A 57 -2.63 -12.40 8.55
C LEU A 57 -1.39 -11.66 8.02
N LEU A 58 -0.57 -12.35 7.24
CA LEU A 58 0.62 -11.77 6.60
C LEU A 58 0.20 -10.66 5.63
N ALA A 59 -0.79 -10.92 4.77
CA ALA A 59 -1.27 -9.94 3.82
C ALA A 59 -1.82 -8.68 4.50
N GLY A 60 -2.60 -8.82 5.58
CA GLY A 60 -3.14 -7.66 6.30
C GLY A 60 -2.05 -6.79 6.92
N TRP A 61 -1.06 -7.40 7.58
CA TRP A 61 0.08 -6.66 8.14
C TRP A 61 0.95 -5.98 7.08
N LEU A 62 1.26 -6.69 5.98
CA LEU A 62 2.03 -6.09 4.89
C LEU A 62 1.28 -4.92 4.25
N LEU A 63 -0.04 -5.00 4.09
CA LEU A 63 -0.87 -3.91 3.54
C LEU A 63 -0.86 -2.67 4.43
N ILE A 64 -0.87 -2.85 5.76
CA ILE A 64 -0.75 -1.75 6.72
C ILE A 64 0.65 -1.11 6.64
N LEU A 65 1.71 -1.93 6.62
CA LEU A 65 3.09 -1.44 6.47
C LEU A 65 3.30 -0.70 5.15
N THR A 66 2.71 -1.19 4.05
CA THR A 66 2.80 -0.51 2.75
C THR A 66 2.07 0.82 2.73
N SER A 67 0.92 0.93 3.39
CA SER A 67 0.28 2.23 3.54
C SER A 67 1.16 3.24 4.29
N ALA A 68 1.86 2.80 5.35
CA ALA A 68 2.75 3.66 6.11
C ALA A 68 3.97 4.11 5.27
N THR A 69 4.60 3.19 4.55
CA THR A 69 5.75 3.52 3.68
C THR A 69 5.35 4.34 2.46
N GLY A 70 4.16 4.11 1.89
CA GLY A 70 3.62 4.89 0.78
C GLY A 70 3.32 6.32 1.18
N PHE A 71 2.72 6.52 2.37
CA PHE A 71 2.50 7.85 2.93
C PHE A 71 3.81 8.57 3.23
N TYR A 72 4.82 7.86 3.75
CA TYR A 72 6.14 8.45 3.95
C TYR A 72 6.80 8.88 2.63
N ALA A 73 6.64 8.10 1.56
CA ALA A 73 7.27 8.37 0.27
C ALA A 73 6.66 9.55 -0.50
N LEU A 74 5.34 9.72 -0.43
CA LEU A 74 4.59 10.62 -1.32
C LEU A 74 3.66 11.60 -0.57
N ALA A 75 3.66 11.54 0.77
CA ALA A 75 2.85 12.37 1.65
C ALA A 75 1.40 12.50 1.16
N GLY A 76 0.97 13.73 0.85
CA GLY A 76 -0.39 14.05 0.41
C GLY A 76 -0.80 13.37 -0.90
N LEU A 77 0.13 13.06 -1.80
CA LEU A 77 -0.19 12.39 -3.07
C LEU A 77 -0.56 10.91 -2.87
N TYR A 78 -0.09 10.29 -1.79
CA TYR A 78 -0.40 8.90 -1.48
C TYR A 78 -1.59 8.72 -0.54
N LEU A 79 -2.30 9.79 -0.20
CA LEU A 79 -3.33 9.74 0.84
C LEU A 79 -4.52 8.86 0.40
N ILE A 80 -4.94 8.98 -0.86
CA ILE A 80 -6.00 8.16 -1.45
C ILE A 80 -5.59 6.67 -1.56
N PRO A 81 -4.49 6.32 -2.26
CA PRO A 81 -4.07 4.90 -2.36
C PRO A 81 -3.66 4.30 -1.01
N GLY A 82 -3.06 5.09 -0.12
CA GLY A 82 -2.73 4.71 1.26
C GLY A 82 -3.98 4.37 2.06
N ALA A 83 -5.00 5.23 2.07
CA ALA A 83 -6.24 4.94 2.77
C ALA A 83 -6.93 3.66 2.25
N MET A 84 -6.93 3.44 0.93
CA MET A 84 -7.50 2.23 0.33
C MET A 84 -6.76 0.95 0.76
N THR A 85 -5.43 0.98 0.73
CA THR A 85 -4.59 -0.16 1.13
C THR A 85 -4.66 -0.43 2.63
N LEU A 86 -4.71 0.62 3.45
CA LEU A 86 -4.88 0.54 4.91
C LEU A 86 -6.24 -0.06 5.29
N LEU A 87 -7.33 0.43 4.70
CA LEU A 87 -8.67 -0.13 4.93
C LEU A 87 -8.76 -1.60 4.51
N ALA A 88 -8.13 -1.96 3.39
CA ALA A 88 -8.05 -3.34 2.96
C ALA A 88 -7.24 -4.21 3.94
N GLY A 89 -6.14 -3.68 4.48
CA GLY A 89 -5.33 -4.34 5.52
C GLY A 89 -6.10 -4.59 6.82
N ILE A 90 -6.75 -3.56 7.37
CA ILE A 90 -7.54 -3.66 8.60
C ILE A 90 -8.72 -4.63 8.42
N TYR A 91 -9.44 -4.53 7.31
CA TYR A 91 -10.58 -5.41 7.05
C TYR A 91 -10.15 -6.87 6.89
N THR A 92 -9.02 -7.13 6.23
CA THR A 92 -8.52 -8.50 6.06
C THR A 92 -8.07 -9.12 7.38
N LEU A 93 -7.48 -8.32 8.28
CA LEU A 93 -7.15 -8.75 9.64
C LEU A 93 -8.41 -8.99 10.49
N SER A 94 -9.39 -8.08 10.44
CA SER A 94 -10.64 -8.17 11.18
C SER A 94 -11.47 -9.40 10.76
N ARG A 95 -11.61 -9.64 9.45
CA ARG A 95 -12.28 -10.84 8.93
C ARG A 95 -11.63 -12.13 9.39
N ARG A 96 -10.29 -12.18 9.47
CA ARG A 96 -9.58 -13.35 10.00
C ARG A 96 -9.91 -13.57 11.47
N ASN A 97 -9.91 -12.50 12.28
CA ASN A 97 -10.17 -12.61 13.71
C ASN A 97 -11.55 -13.23 13.98
N ASN A 98 -12.58 -12.77 13.27
CA ASN A 98 -13.95 -13.31 13.40
C ASN A 98 -14.08 -14.78 12.96
N ASN A 99 -13.24 -15.23 12.02
CA ASN A 99 -13.21 -16.62 11.57
C ASN A 99 -12.35 -17.52 12.48
N GLY A 100 -11.51 -16.93 13.35
CA GLY A 100 -10.64 -17.65 14.29
C GLY A 100 -11.27 -17.86 15.66
N THR A 101 -12.34 -17.13 15.98
CA THR A 101 -13.07 -17.20 17.26
C THR A 101 -14.24 -18.21 17.24
N SER A 102 -14.37 -19.02 16.19
CA SER A 102 -15.40 -20.07 16.06
C SER A 102 -14.91 -21.47 16.44
N HIS A 103 -13.91 -21.56 17.32
CA HIS A 103 -13.41 -22.83 17.88
C HIS A 103 -13.36 -22.77 19.40
#